data_AF-A0A3R7QKS3-F1
#
_entry.id   AF-A0A3R7QKS3-F1
#
_cell.length_a   1.000
_cell.length_b   1.000
_cell.length_c   1.000
_cell.angle_alpha   90.00
_cell.angle_beta   90.00
_cell.angle_gamma   90.00
#
_symmetry.space_group_name_H-M   'P 1'
#
loop_
_entity.id
_entity.type
_entity.pdbx_description
1 polymer ?
#
loop_
_entity_poly.entity_id
_entity_poly.type
_entity_poly.pdbx_seq_one_letter_code
_entity_poly.pdbx_strand_id
1 'polypeptide(L)'
;MWVDMFPMDMPLPGPPLDVTPRKPKSYELRVIIWNTDDVVLEDDAFFTGEKMSDIYVKGWLKGPEDTQCTDIHRSLTGEGNFNWRFVYPFEYLVAEEKIVISRKESLFSWDETECKIPARLELQ
;
A
#
# COMPACT_ATOMS: atom_id res chain seq x y z
N MET A 1 -26.16 -18.78 -11.23
CA MET A 1 -26.69 -20.14 -10.97
C MET A 1 -25.95 -21.08 -11.90
N TRP A 2 -25.24 -22.06 -11.36
CA TRP A 2 -24.58 -23.11 -12.15
C TRP A 2 -25.26 -24.44 -11.85
N VAL A 3 -25.44 -25.29 -12.87
CA VAL A 3 -26.14 -26.56 -12.78
C VAL A 3 -25.29 -27.61 -13.47
N ASP A 4 -24.89 -28.63 -12.72
CA ASP A 4 -24.22 -29.81 -13.26
C ASP A 4 -25.27 -30.89 -13.54
N MET A 5 -25.15 -31.56 -14.70
CA MET A 5 -26.00 -32.68 -15.10
C MET A 5 -25.14 -33.93 -15.25
N PHE A 6 -25.46 -34.98 -14.50
CA PHE A 6 -24.72 -36.24 -14.50
C PHE A 6 -25.58 -37.38 -15.06
N PRO A 7 -24.99 -38.33 -15.83
CA PRO A 7 -25.65 -39.57 -16.23
C PRO A 7 -26.09 -40.40 -15.01
N MET A 8 -27.20 -41.12 -15.14
CA MET A 8 -27.78 -41.92 -14.05
C MET A 8 -26.99 -43.21 -13.74
N ASP A 9 -26.12 -43.63 -14.66
CA ASP A 9 -25.27 -44.83 -14.57
C ASP A 9 -23.89 -44.55 -13.96
N MET A 10 -23.63 -43.31 -13.57
CA MET A 10 -22.37 -42.87 -12.95
C MET A 10 -22.45 -42.95 -11.41
N PRO A 11 -21.32 -43.19 -10.72
CA PRO A 11 -21.24 -43.04 -9.27
C PRO A 11 -21.76 -41.67 -8.82
N LEU A 12 -22.33 -41.60 -7.61
CA LEU A 12 -22.81 -40.34 -7.04
C LEU A 12 -21.75 -39.23 -7.20
N PRO A 13 -22.13 -38.05 -7.72
CA PRO A 13 -21.19 -36.95 -7.87
C PRO A 13 -20.60 -36.58 -6.51
N GLY A 14 -19.34 -36.13 -6.56
CA GLY A 14 -18.62 -35.68 -5.37
C GLY A 14 -19.29 -34.49 -4.69
N PRO A 15 -18.77 -34.05 -3.53
CA PRO A 15 -19.27 -32.87 -2.85
C PRO A 15 -19.25 -31.65 -3.80
N PRO A 16 -20.24 -30.75 -3.70
CA PRO A 16 -20.29 -29.55 -4.53
C PRO A 16 -19.00 -28.75 -4.44
N LEU A 17 -18.56 -28.18 -5.57
CA LEU A 17 -17.44 -27.25 -5.59
C LEU A 17 -17.81 -25.99 -4.80
N ASP A 18 -16.94 -25.59 -3.87
CA ASP A 18 -17.07 -24.30 -3.20
C ASP A 18 -16.72 -23.18 -4.19
N VAL A 19 -17.75 -22.49 -4.65
CA VAL A 19 -17.68 -21.34 -5.56
C VAL A 19 -17.90 -20.02 -4.84
N THR A 20 -17.82 -20.01 -3.49
CA THR A 20 -17.95 -18.76 -2.74
C THR A 20 -16.88 -17.75 -3.20
N PRO A 21 -17.24 -16.46 -3.33
CA PRO A 21 -16.28 -15.43 -3.72
C PRO A 21 -15.09 -15.42 -2.76
N ARG A 22 -13.89 -15.37 -3.33
CA ARG A 22 -12.67 -15.27 -2.53
C ARG A 22 -12.70 -13.96 -1.76
N LYS A 23 -12.49 -14.05 -0.45
CA LYS A 23 -12.38 -12.89 0.41
C LYS A 23 -10.93 -12.40 0.45
N PRO A 24 -10.70 -11.08 0.55
CA PRO A 24 -9.37 -10.57 0.80
C PRO A 24 -8.85 -11.07 2.17
N LYS A 25 -7.53 -11.07 2.31
CA LYS A 25 -6.84 -11.38 3.57
C LYS A 25 -6.06 -10.16 4.01
N SER A 26 -5.95 -9.96 5.32
CA SER A 26 -5.14 -8.89 5.90
C SER A 26 -3.64 -9.18 5.74
N TYR A 27 -2.91 -8.19 5.23
CA TYR A 27 -1.45 -8.18 5.13
C TYR A 27 -0.89 -6.87 5.71
N GLU A 28 0.42 -6.88 5.96
CA GLU A 28 1.16 -5.72 6.43
C GLU A 28 2.45 -5.57 5.61
N LEU A 29 2.64 -4.41 4.98
CA LEU A 29 3.89 -4.03 4.34
C LEU A 29 4.70 -3.15 5.29
N ARG A 30 5.93 -3.56 5.59
CA ARG A 30 6.89 -2.78 6.38
C ARG A 30 8.01 -2.29 5.48
N VAL A 31 8.24 -0.99 5.47
CA VAL A 31 9.33 -0.34 4.73
C VAL A 31 10.24 0.34 5.72
N ILE A 32 11.54 0.04 5.66
CA ILE A 32 12.53 0.64 6.56
C ILE A 32 13.38 1.61 5.74
N ILE A 33 13.32 2.89 6.10
CA ILE A 33 14.15 3.96 5.55
C ILE A 33 15.37 4.08 6.45
N TRP A 34 16.50 3.51 6.03
CA TRP A 34 17.75 3.60 6.78
C TRP A 34 18.40 4.95 6.58
N ASN A 35 18.79 5.23 5.34
CA ASN A 35 19.52 6.43 4.97
C ASN A 35 19.24 6.83 3.51
N THR A 36 19.49 8.09 3.22
CA THR A 36 19.60 8.67 1.89
C THR A 36 21.03 9.13 1.66
N ASP A 37 21.47 9.10 0.41
CA ASP A 37 22.79 9.52 -0.03
C ASP A 37 22.66 10.24 -1.38
N ASP A 38 23.64 11.07 -1.72
CA ASP A 38 23.69 11.86 -2.97
C ASP A 38 22.44 12.72 -3.25
N VAL A 39 21.77 13.23 -2.20
CA VAL A 39 20.63 14.14 -2.37
C VAL A 39 21.10 15.52 -2.85
N VAL A 40 20.42 16.06 -3.86
CA VAL A 40 20.74 17.38 -4.43
C VAL A 40 20.55 18.47 -3.38
N LEU A 41 21.58 19.30 -3.21
CA LEU A 41 21.58 20.45 -2.32
C LEU A 41 21.03 21.68 -3.08
N GLU A 42 19.80 22.06 -2.78
CA GLU A 42 19.07 23.13 -3.49
C GLU A 42 19.05 24.46 -2.71
N ASP A 43 19.22 24.44 -1.39
CA ASP A 43 19.14 25.63 -0.56
C ASP A 43 20.51 26.29 -0.36
N ASP A 44 20.58 27.61 -0.49
CA ASP A 44 21.75 28.39 -0.09
C ASP A 44 21.59 28.85 1.36
N ALA A 45 22.53 28.49 2.23
CA ALA A 45 22.53 28.98 3.61
C ALA A 45 22.77 30.50 3.60
N PHE A 46 21.73 31.27 3.95
CA PHE A 46 21.67 32.74 3.90
C PHE A 46 22.85 33.49 4.56
N PHE A 47 23.58 32.83 5.47
CA PHE A 47 24.67 33.42 6.24
C PHE A 47 26.07 32.97 5.79
N THR A 48 26.22 31.75 5.24
CA THR A 48 27.53 31.16 4.88
C THR A 48 27.71 30.97 3.37
N GLY A 49 26.62 30.98 2.60
CA GLY A 49 26.63 30.67 1.16
C GLY A 49 26.91 29.18 0.86
N GLU A 50 26.92 28.32 1.89
CA GLU A 50 27.08 26.88 1.73
C GLU A 50 25.74 26.26 1.31
N LYS A 51 25.81 25.29 0.38
CA LYS A 51 24.62 24.56 -0.06
C LYS A 51 24.15 23.58 1.01
N MET A 52 22.84 23.50 1.20
CA MET A 52 22.18 22.59 2.12
C MET A 52 20.84 22.12 1.54
N SER A 53 20.23 21.10 2.14
CA SER A 53 18.85 20.71 1.85
C SER A 53 18.18 20.17 3.11
N ASP A 54 16.89 20.45 3.26
CA ASP A 54 16.02 19.76 4.22
C ASP A 54 15.45 18.48 3.58
N ILE A 55 15.88 17.32 4.07
CA ILE A 55 15.57 16.01 3.50
C ILE A 55 14.50 15.31 4.34
N TYR A 56 13.47 14.78 3.71
CA TYR A 56 12.53 13.84 4.30
C TYR A 56 12.03 12.88 3.22
N VAL A 57 11.56 11.70 3.62
CA VAL A 57 10.98 10.72 2.71
C VAL A 57 9.49 10.58 3.02
N LYS A 58 8.67 10.50 1.98
CA LYS A 58 7.23 10.32 2.05
C LYS A 58 6.84 9.06 1.28
N GLY A 59 5.86 8.30 1.78
CA GLY A 59 5.38 7.11 1.10
C GLY A 59 3.92 6.80 1.33
N TRP A 60 3.27 6.18 0.35
CA TRP A 60 1.87 5.76 0.44
C TRP A 60 1.60 4.51 -0.40
N LEU A 61 0.56 3.76 -0.03
CA LEU A 61 0.18 2.50 -0.71
C LEU A 61 -1.24 2.58 -1.29
N LYS A 62 -2.20 3.15 -0.55
CA LYS A 62 -3.61 3.28 -0.95
C LYS A 62 -3.96 4.70 -1.42
N GLY A 63 -3.16 5.69 -1.06
CA GLY A 63 -3.30 7.08 -1.51
C GLY A 63 -3.06 8.10 -0.40
N PRO A 64 -3.73 9.27 -0.44
CA PRO A 64 -3.51 10.32 0.55
C PRO A 64 -3.80 9.89 2.00
N GLU A 65 -4.76 9.00 2.21
CA GLU A 65 -5.23 8.55 3.54
C GLU A 65 -4.19 7.75 4.33
N ASP A 66 -3.28 7.05 3.65
CA ASP A 66 -2.26 6.21 4.29
C ASP A 66 -0.84 6.75 4.09
N THR A 67 -0.73 8.01 3.69
CA THR A 67 0.55 8.69 3.56
C THR A 67 1.30 8.75 4.88
N GLN A 68 2.56 8.35 4.86
CA GLN A 68 3.50 8.46 5.98
C GLN A 68 4.72 9.25 5.53
N CYS A 69 5.34 9.97 6.46
CA CYS A 69 6.61 10.67 6.22
C CYS A 69 7.57 10.45 7.38
N THR A 70 8.86 10.59 7.09
CA THR A 70 9.90 10.65 8.12
C THR A 70 9.95 12.04 8.76
N ASP A 71 10.76 12.18 9.79
CA ASP A 71 11.22 13.49 10.26
C ASP A 71 12.05 14.21 9.19
N ILE A 72 12.23 15.52 9.35
CA ILE A 72 13.02 16.36 8.44
C ILE A 72 14.45 16.44 8.95
N HIS A 73 15.42 16.13 8.09
CA HIS A 73 16.84 16.14 8.38
C HIS A 73 17.55 17.20 7.53
N ARG A 74 18.17 18.18 8.19
CA ARG A 74 18.97 19.19 7.50
C ARG A 74 20.34 18.63 7.16
N SER A 75 20.67 18.58 5.87
CA SER A 75 21.91 18.01 5.36
C SER A 75 22.77 19.05 4.64
N LEU A 76 24.08 19.00 4.87
CA LEU A 76 25.10 19.80 4.17
C LEU A 76 25.86 18.99 3.11
N THR A 77 25.72 17.66 3.14
CA THR A 77 26.45 16.73 2.27
C THR A 77 25.55 15.95 1.33
N GLY A 78 24.23 16.00 1.52
CA GLY A 78 23.24 15.20 0.78
C GLY A 78 22.90 13.87 1.47
N GLU A 79 23.52 13.59 2.63
CA GLU A 79 23.25 12.42 3.44
C GLU A 79 22.13 12.67 4.46
N GLY A 80 21.27 11.68 4.70
CA GLY A 80 20.26 11.70 5.74
C GLY A 80 20.11 10.32 6.38
N ASN A 81 20.10 10.22 7.72
CA ASN A 81 19.91 8.95 8.43
C ASN A 81 18.60 8.99 9.21
N PHE A 82 17.66 8.15 8.85
CA PHE A 82 16.30 8.18 9.40
C PHE A 82 16.04 7.03 10.36
N ASN A 83 16.57 5.83 10.08
CA ASN A 83 16.21 4.59 10.78
C ASN A 83 14.69 4.50 11.07
N TRP A 84 13.89 4.80 10.04
CA TRP A 84 12.46 4.99 10.15
C TRP A 84 11.71 3.80 9.58
N ARG A 85 10.53 3.49 10.12
CA ARG A 85 9.73 2.35 9.66
C ARG A 85 8.30 2.78 9.30
N PHE A 86 7.97 2.72 8.02
CA PHE A 86 6.59 2.79 7.56
C PHE A 86 5.91 1.44 7.71
N VAL A 87 4.65 1.45 8.16
CA VAL A 87 3.83 0.26 8.35
C VAL A 87 2.49 0.47 7.67
N TYR A 88 2.18 -0.32 6.65
CA TYR A 88 0.94 -0.22 5.87
C TYR A 88 0.12 -1.50 6.06
N PRO A 89 -0.97 -1.45 6.84
CA PRO A 89 -1.96 -2.53 6.86
C PRO A 89 -2.92 -2.40 5.66
N PHE A 90 -3.16 -3.51 4.97
CA PHE A 90 -4.06 -3.57 3.81
C PHE A 90 -4.70 -4.94 3.62
N GLU A 91 -5.85 -4.95 2.94
CA GLU A 91 -6.55 -6.15 2.54
C GLU A 91 -6.11 -6.54 1.11
N TYR A 92 -5.69 -7.79 0.91
CA TYR A 92 -5.12 -8.25 -0.37
C TYR A 92 -5.82 -9.50 -0.88
N LEU A 93 -6.16 -9.47 -2.17
CA LEU A 93 -6.75 -10.59 -2.87
C LEU A 93 -5.70 -11.23 -3.79
N VAL A 94 -5.05 -12.28 -3.29
CA VAL A 94 -3.92 -12.97 -3.96
C VAL A 94 -4.26 -13.42 -5.39
N ALA A 95 -5.49 -13.89 -5.64
CA ALA A 95 -5.89 -14.39 -6.95
C ALA A 95 -6.01 -13.29 -8.03
N GLU A 96 -6.20 -12.03 -7.63
CA GLU A 96 -6.30 -10.88 -8.54
C GLU A 96 -5.09 -9.94 -8.45
N GLU A 97 -4.16 -10.23 -7.53
CA GLU A 97 -2.98 -9.41 -7.23
C GLU A 97 -3.31 -7.94 -6.88
N LYS A 98 -4.46 -7.71 -6.23
CA LYS A 98 -4.98 -6.38 -5.92
C LYS A 98 -5.21 -6.14 -4.44
N ILE A 99 -5.01 -4.89 -4.03
CA ILE A 99 -5.44 -4.39 -2.73
C ILE A 99 -6.92 -4.07 -2.81
N VAL A 100 -7.68 -4.49 -1.81
CA VAL A 100 -9.10 -4.20 -1.64
C VAL A 100 -9.26 -3.09 -0.61
N ILE A 101 -10.06 -2.09 -0.93
CA ILE A 101 -10.38 -0.99 -0.02
C ILE A 101 -11.91 -0.92 0.07
N SER A 102 -12.44 -1.10 1.27
CA SER A 102 -13.84 -0.77 1.55
C SER A 102 -13.96 0.70 1.94
N ARG A 103 -14.80 1.45 1.22
CA ARG A 103 -15.14 2.85 1.55
C ARG A 103 -16.64 3.02 1.58
N LYS A 104 -17.12 3.89 2.47
CA LYS A 104 -18.48 4.43 2.41
C LYS A 104 -18.43 5.68 1.55
N GLU A 105 -19.31 5.80 0.56
CA GLU A 105 -19.35 6.96 -0.33
C GLU A 105 -19.75 8.26 0.41
N SER A 106 -20.45 8.14 1.53
CA SER A 106 -20.88 9.26 2.37
C SER A 106 -20.99 8.83 3.83
N LEU A 107 -20.86 9.77 4.77
CA LEU A 107 -21.13 9.53 6.20
C LEU A 107 -22.55 9.04 6.48
N PHE A 108 -23.46 9.19 5.51
CA PHE A 108 -24.85 8.76 5.58
C PHE A 108 -25.16 7.56 4.66
N SER A 109 -24.19 7.04 3.90
CA SER A 109 -24.41 5.85 3.08
C SER A 109 -24.31 4.59 3.94
N TRP A 110 -25.33 3.74 3.85
CA TRP A 110 -25.33 2.43 4.51
C TRP A 110 -24.47 1.41 3.75
N ASP A 111 -24.38 1.57 2.43
CA ASP A 111 -23.64 0.67 1.55
C ASP A 111 -22.14 1.01 1.55
N GLU A 112 -21.31 -0.02 1.75
CA GLU A 112 -19.87 0.03 1.55
C GLU A 112 -19.54 -0.38 0.11
N THR A 113 -18.83 0.47 -0.61
CA THR A 113 -18.28 0.16 -1.92
C THR A 113 -16.86 -0.39 -1.76
N GLU A 114 -16.62 -1.55 -2.35
CA GLU A 114 -15.28 -2.14 -2.47
C GLU A 114 -14.62 -1.64 -3.75
N CYS A 115 -13.47 -0.99 -3.61
CA CYS A 115 -12.60 -0.66 -4.75
C CYS A 115 -11.34 -1.53 -4.72
N LYS A 116 -10.82 -1.84 -5.92
CA LYS A 116 -9.61 -2.64 -6.09
C LYS A 116 -8.54 -1.82 -6.78
N ILE A 117 -7.37 -1.72 -6.18
CA ILE A 117 -6.23 -0.98 -6.71
C ILE A 117 -5.02 -1.93 -6.89
N PRO A 118 -4.08 -1.60 -7.80
CA PRO A 118 -2.82 -2.35 -7.88
C PRO A 118 -2.03 -2.20 -6.57
N ALA A 119 -1.31 -3.25 -6.18
CA ALA A 119 -0.42 -3.22 -5.02
C ALA A 119 0.90 -2.51 -5.37
N ARG A 120 0.89 -1.17 -5.42
CA ARG A 120 2.07 -0.35 -5.75
C ARG A 120 2.38 0.62 -4.61
N LEU A 121 3.57 0.49 -4.04
CA LEU A 121 4.12 1.46 -3.09
C LEU A 121 4.70 2.65 -3.87
N GLU A 122 4.33 3.85 -3.47
CA GLU A 122 4.98 5.08 -3.92
C GLU A 122 5.91 5.59 -2.80
N LEU A 123 7.10 6.06 -3.20
CA LEU A 123 8.04 6.77 -2.34
C LEU A 123 8.46 8.06 -3.05
N GLN A 124 8.51 9.15 -2.30
CA GLN A 124 8.90 10.49 -2.73
C GLN A 124 9.92 11.07 -1.76
#